data_AF-Q8SNF0-F1
#
_entry.id   AF-Q8SNF0-F1
#
_cell.length_a   1.000
_cell.length_b   1.000
_cell.length_c   1.000
_cell.angle_alpha   90.00
_cell.angle_beta   90.00
_cell.angle_gamma   90.00
#
_symmetry.space_group_name_H-M   'P 1'
#
loop_
_entity.id
_entity.type
_entity.pdbx_description
1 polymer ?
#
loop_
_entity_poly.entity_id
_entity_poly.type
_entity_poly.pdbx_seq_one_letter_code
_entity_poly.pdbx_strand_id
1 'polypeptide(L)' 'YFQVQFKADCYFSNGTERVRLVARYIYNREQYA' A
#
# COMPACT_ATOMS: atom_id res chain seq x y z
N TYR A 1 -22.61 4.09 4.60
CA TYR A 1 -22.02 3.93 3.26
C TYR A 1 -20.83 3.00 3.38
N PHE A 2 -20.51 2.24 2.35
CA PHE A 2 -19.36 1.33 2.33
C PHE A 2 -18.26 1.92 1.44
N GLN A 3 -17.01 1.83 1.87
CA GLN A 3 -15.86 2.36 1.14
C GLN A 3 -14.77 1.30 1.02
N VAL A 4 -14.34 1.04 -0.21
CA VAL A 4 -13.22 0.15 -0.54
C VAL A 4 -12.12 0.98 -1.19
N GLN A 5 -10.88 0.72 -0.82
CA GLN A 5 -9.71 1.34 -1.43
C GLN A 5 -8.59 0.31 -1.62
N PHE A 6 -7.88 0.44 -2.73
CA PHE A 6 -6.62 -0.26 -2.97
C PHE A 6 -5.50 0.76 -3.06
N LYS A 7 -4.36 0.48 -2.40
CA LYS A 7 -3.16 1.31 -2.48
C LYS A 7 -1.96 0.43 -2.79
N ALA A 8 -1.13 0.88 -3.72
CA ALA A 8 0.13 0.25 -4.05
C ALA A 8 1.25 1.28 -3.87
N ASP A 9 2.03 1.13 -2.81
CA ASP A 9 3.13 2.04 -2.48
C ASP A 9 4.48 1.40 -2.81
N CYS A 10 5.42 2.20 -3.29
CA CYS A 10 6.80 1.82 -3.49
C CYS A 10 7.72 2.61 -2.55
N TYR A 11 8.46 1.90 -1.70
CA TYR A 11 9.48 2.49 -0.84
C TYR A 11 10.86 2.25 -1.44
N PHE A 12 11.59 3.33 -1.63
CA PHE A 12 12.93 3.35 -2.20
C PHE A 12 13.95 3.60 -1.09
N SER A 13 15.06 2.87 -1.08
CA SER A 13 16.18 3.07 -0.16
C SER A 13 17.48 3.06 -0.95
N ASN A 14 18.33 4.08 -0.71
CA ASN A 14 19.56 4.34 -1.48
C ASN A 14 19.29 4.45 -3.00
N GLY A 15 18.38 5.33 -3.40
CA GLY A 15 17.95 5.42 -4.79
C GLY A 15 17.12 4.19 -5.19
N THR A 16 17.53 3.48 -6.23
CA THR A 16 16.85 2.27 -6.73
C THR A 16 17.52 0.96 -6.32
N GLU A 17 18.55 1.02 -5.48
CA GLU A 17 19.31 -0.16 -5.02
C GLU A 17 18.42 -1.14 -4.24
N ARG A 18 17.54 -0.62 -3.37
CA ARG A 18 16.55 -1.43 -2.65
C ARG A 18 15.16 -0.83 -2.76
N VAL A 19 14.24 -1.62 -3.31
CA VAL A 19 12.83 -1.24 -3.49
C VAL A 19 11.93 -2.23 -2.76
N ARG A 20 10.97 -1.73 -1.98
CA ARG A 20 9.92 -2.53 -1.35
C ARG A 20 8.56 -2.07 -1.84
N LEU A 21 7.85 -2.98 -2.51
CA LEU A 21 6.44 -2.82 -2.83
C LEU A 21 5.59 -3.19 -1.61
N VAL A 22 4.60 -2.36 -1.31
CA VAL A 22 3.57 -2.63 -0.31
C VAL A 22 2.20 -2.39 -0.93
N ALA A 23 1.48 -3.48 -1.19
CA ALA A 23 0.08 -3.44 -1.60
C ALA A 23 -0.80 -3.48 -0.35
N ARG A 24 -1.87 -2.69 -0.33
CA ARG A 24 -2.82 -2.61 0.77
C ARG A 24 -4.26 -2.63 0.27
N TYR A 25 -5.08 -3.45 0.90
CA TYR A 25 -6.52 -3.48 0.74
C TYR A 25 -7.19 -2.88 1.97
N ILE A 26 -7.99 -1.85 1.75
CA ILE A 26 -8.62 -1.06 2.81
C ILE A 26 -10.13 -1.10 2.65
N TYR A 27 -10.84 -1.48 3.71
CA TYR A 27 -12.29 -1.42 3.78
C TYR A 27 -12.71 -0.58 4.98
N ASN A 28 -13.53 0.45 4.73
CA ASN A 28 -13.99 1.40 5.74
C ASN A 28 -12.85 1.97 6.62
N ARG A 29 -11.69 2.24 6.01
CA ARG A 29 -10.45 2.76 6.63
C ARG A 29 -9.64 1.75 7.46
N GLU A 30 -10.07 0.50 7.55
CA GLU A 30 -9.29 -0.59 8.12
C GLU A 30 -8.52 -1.32 7.02
N GLN A 31 -7.26 -1.69 7.28
CA GLN A 31 -6.44 -2.46 6.36
C GLN A 31 -6.60 -3.96 6.64
N TYR A 32 -6.86 -4.75 5.60
CA TYR A 32 -7.13 -6.19 5.71
C TYR A 32 -6.00 -7.06 5.16
N ALA A 33 -5.32 -6.61 4.11
CA ALA A 33 -4.19 -7.29 3.48
C ALA A 33 -3.18 -6.24 3.01
#